data_AF-A0A524L335-F1
#
_entry.id   AF-A0A524L335-F1
#
_cell.length_a   1.000
_cell.length_b   1.000
_cell.length_c   1.000
_cell.angle_alpha   90.00
_cell.angle_beta   90.00
_cell.angle_gamma   90.00
#
_symmetry.space_group_name_H-M   'P 1'
#
loop_
_entity.id
_entity.type
_entity.pdbx_description
1 polymer ?
#
loop_
_entity_poly.entity_id
_entity_poly.type
_entity_poly.pdbx_seq_one_letter_code
_entity_poly.pdbx_strand_id
1 'polypeptide(L)'
;IQLSAEQQRGVDAIIERQRAARKHADELRAELEAARKRDDTQGLAALRTQLRASRAELKGPHARVEEMRELLTEEQRPTFDMNRARLASEDQSSRQARQGPRAKQPAADAGAAGAH
;
A
#
# COMPACT_ATOMS: atom_id res chain seq x y z
N ILE A 1 3.27 0.69 23.74
CA ILE A 1 4.62 1.25 23.92
C ILE A 1 4.43 2.73 24.19
N GLN A 2 5.07 3.28 25.21
CA GLN A 2 4.96 4.70 25.51
C GLN A 2 6.07 5.46 24.79
N LEU A 3 5.70 6.47 24.02
CA LEU A 3 6.64 7.31 23.28
C LEU A 3 6.95 8.57 24.07
N SER A 4 8.21 9.01 24.03
CA SER A 4 8.55 10.35 24.49
C SER A 4 7.96 11.41 23.54
N ALA A 5 7.89 12.67 23.98
CA ALA A 5 7.42 13.76 23.12
C ALA A 5 8.29 13.94 21.86
N GLU A 6 9.59 13.65 21.95
CA GLU A 6 10.49 13.70 20.79
C GLU A 6 10.24 12.56 19.81
N GLN A 7 10.08 11.34 20.32
CA GLN A 7 9.74 10.17 19.50
C GLN A 7 8.39 10.35 18.80
N GLN A 8 7.40 10.89 19.52
CA GLN A 8 6.09 11.19 18.95
C GLN A 8 6.20 12.18 17.78
N ARG A 9 6.92 13.29 17.97
CA ARG A 9 7.16 14.26 16.88
C ARG A 9 7.85 13.62 15.67
N GLY A 10 8.80 12.71 15.90
CA GLY A 10 9.45 11.96 14.82
C GLY A 10 8.47 11.06 14.06
N VAL A 11 7.62 10.32 14.78
CA VAL A 11 6.57 9.48 14.17
C VAL A 11 5.58 10.33 13.37
N ASP A 12 5.10 11.45 13.94
CA ASP A 12 4.17 12.35 13.27
C ASP A 12 4.77 12.93 11.99
N ALA A 13 6.05 13.32 12.01
CA ALA A 13 6.75 13.80 10.82
C ALA A 13 6.84 12.74 9.72
N ILE A 14 7.07 11.46 10.07
CA ILE A 14 7.07 10.35 9.10
C ILE A 14 5.68 10.21 8.46
N ILE A 15 4.62 10.27 9.27
CA ILE A 15 3.22 10.14 8.83
C ILE A 15 2.84 11.31 7.91
N GLU A 16 3.13 12.55 8.31
CA GLU A 16 2.80 13.74 7.54
C GLU A 16 3.53 13.78 6.19
N ARG A 17 4.83 13.41 6.14
CA ARG A 17 5.54 13.24 4.87
C ARG A 17 4.85 12.24 3.94
N GLN A 18 4.34 11.14 4.49
CA GLN A 18 3.62 10.14 3.69
C GLN A 18 2.26 10.63 3.22
N ARG A 19 1.52 11.37 4.05
CA ARG A 19 0.25 11.99 3.66
C ARG A 19 0.45 13.00 2.55
N ALA A 20 1.44 13.88 2.68
CA ALA A 20 1.78 14.87 1.67
C ALA A 20 2.19 14.21 0.34
N ALA A 21 3.07 13.21 0.37
CA ALA A 21 3.49 12.51 -0.85
C ALA A 21 2.32 11.78 -1.54
N ARG A 22 1.40 11.16 -0.78
CA ARG A 22 0.20 10.54 -1.34
C ARG A 22 -0.73 11.56 -1.98
N LYS A 23 -0.99 12.67 -1.28
CA LYS A 23 -1.81 13.77 -1.79
C LYS A 23 -1.25 14.31 -3.11
N HIS A 24 0.06 14.52 -3.17
CA HIS A 24 0.72 14.98 -4.40
C HIS A 24 0.58 13.97 -5.55
N ALA A 25 0.73 12.68 -5.28
CA ALA A 25 0.52 11.64 -6.29
C ALA A 25 -0.94 11.59 -6.81
N ASP A 26 -1.91 11.85 -5.93
CA ASP A 26 -3.34 11.92 -6.30
C ASP A 26 -3.65 13.18 -7.13
N GLU A 27 -3.04 14.33 -6.80
CA GLU A 27 -3.12 15.56 -7.59
C GLU A 27 -2.56 15.35 -9.01
N LEU A 28 -1.36 14.78 -9.13
CA LEU A 28 -0.75 14.45 -10.43
C LEU A 28 -1.61 13.47 -11.24
N ARG A 29 -2.32 12.55 -10.58
CA ARG A 29 -3.25 11.64 -11.25
C ARG A 29 -4.46 12.39 -11.80
N ALA A 30 -5.03 13.31 -11.03
CA ALA A 30 -6.14 14.15 -11.49
C ALA A 30 -5.71 15.04 -12.66
N GLU A 31 -4.50 15.60 -12.62
CA GLU A 31 -3.92 16.38 -13.71
C GLU A 31 -3.70 15.53 -14.98
N LEU A 32 -3.21 14.30 -14.84
CA LEU A 32 -3.11 13.36 -15.96
C LEU A 32 -4.47 13.07 -16.60
N GLU A 33 -5.50 12.86 -15.79
CA GLU A 33 -6.86 12.63 -16.30
C GLU A 33 -7.40 13.88 -17.00
N ALA A 34 -7.12 15.07 -16.47
CA ALA A 34 -7.48 16.34 -17.10
C ALA A 34 -6.74 16.56 -18.44
N ALA A 35 -5.44 16.30 -18.49
CA ALA A 35 -4.62 16.42 -19.71
C ALA A 35 -5.09 15.44 -20.80
N ARG A 36 -5.49 14.22 -20.42
CA ARG A 36 -6.10 13.25 -21.36
C ARG A 36 -7.38 13.77 -22.00
N LYS A 37 -8.23 14.45 -21.22
CA LYS A 37 -9.49 15.02 -21.74
C LYS A 37 -9.27 16.20 -22.69
N ARG A 38 -8.08 16.81 -22.67
CA ARG A 38 -7.72 17.98 -23.50
C ARG A 38 -6.82 17.61 -24.68
N ASP A 39 -6.53 16.32 -24.89
CA ASP A 39 -5.56 15.83 -25.89
C ASP A 39 -4.17 16.50 -25.80
N ASP A 40 -3.77 16.95 -24.60
CA ASP A 40 -2.45 17.55 -24.36
C ASP A 40 -1.36 16.48 -24.25
N THR A 41 -0.89 16.02 -25.41
CA THR A 41 0.12 14.96 -25.51
C THR A 41 1.47 15.32 -24.89
N GLN A 42 1.86 16.60 -24.92
CA GLN A 42 3.11 17.08 -24.33
C GLN A 42 3.01 17.12 -22.79
N GLY A 43 1.92 17.68 -22.26
CA GLY A 43 1.63 17.69 -20.82
C GLY A 43 1.52 16.28 -20.23
N LEU A 44 0.97 15.32 -20.98
CA LEU A 44 0.86 13.93 -20.55
C LEU A 44 2.20 13.24 -20.30
N ALA A 45 3.21 13.48 -21.13
CA ALA A 45 4.53 12.88 -20.96
C ALA A 45 5.25 13.42 -19.72
N ALA A 46 5.17 14.74 -19.49
CA ALA A 46 5.74 15.39 -18.32
C ALA A 46 5.06 14.90 -17.03
N LEU A 47 3.73 14.91 -16.98
CA LEU A 47 2.96 14.47 -15.81
C LEU A 47 3.16 12.98 -15.49
N ARG A 48 3.35 12.12 -16.50
CA ARG A 48 3.69 10.70 -16.28
C ARG A 48 5.05 10.53 -15.60
N THR A 49 6.03 11.34 -16.02
CA THR A 49 7.38 11.33 -15.41
C THR A 49 7.31 11.80 -13.97
N GLN A 50 6.58 12.89 -13.69
CA GLN A 50 6.37 13.40 -12.34
C GLN A 50 5.63 12.39 -11.44
N LEU A 51 4.56 11.75 -11.95
CA LEU A 51 3.85 10.73 -11.18
C LEU A 51 4.74 9.53 -10.86
N ARG A 52 5.61 9.11 -11.79
CA ARG A 52 6.57 8.02 -11.54
C ARG A 52 7.59 8.40 -10.47
N ALA A 53 8.11 9.63 -10.51
CA ALA A 53 9.04 10.13 -9.50
C ALA A 53 8.37 10.22 -8.12
N SER A 54 7.19 10.82 -8.03
CA SER A 54 6.41 10.92 -6.79
C SER A 54 6.10 9.54 -6.20
N ARG A 55 5.73 8.56 -7.03
CA ARG A 55 5.52 7.17 -6.58
C ARG A 55 6.79 6.50 -6.06
N ALA A 56 7.97 6.86 -6.57
CA ALA A 56 9.23 6.32 -6.07
C ALA A 56 9.55 6.81 -4.64
N GLU A 57 9.03 7.98 -4.24
CA GLU A 57 9.19 8.54 -2.88
C GLU A 57 8.25 7.88 -1.86
N LEU A 58 7.17 7.26 -2.34
CA LEU A 58 6.24 6.48 -1.51
C LEU A 58 6.86 5.15 -1.11
N LYS A 59 7.65 5.16 -0.02
CA LYS A 59 8.11 3.91 0.59
C LYS A 59 6.90 3.05 1.00
N GLY A 60 7.05 1.73 0.84
CA GLY A 60 6.06 0.78 1.31
C GLY A 60 5.87 0.83 2.83
N PRO A 61 4.73 0.31 3.34
CA PRO A 61 4.42 0.30 4.77
C PRO A 61 5.54 -0.28 5.64
N HIS A 62 6.18 -1.37 5.19
CA HIS A 62 7.27 -2.01 5.93
C HIS A 62 8.47 -1.09 6.15
N ALA A 63 8.96 -0.43 5.09
CA ALA A 63 10.09 0.49 5.19
C ALA A 63 9.79 1.72 6.07
N ARG A 64 8.51 2.12 6.22
CA ARG A 64 8.11 3.18 7.14
C ARG A 64 8.05 2.71 8.58
N VAL A 65 7.62 1.47 8.81
CA VAL A 65 7.66 0.85 10.14
C VAL A 65 9.11 0.67 10.62
N GLU A 66 10.05 0.37 9.73
CA GLU A 66 11.48 0.37 10.07
C GLU A 66 12.00 1.77 10.43
N GLU A 67 11.62 2.81 9.67
CA GLU A 67 11.98 4.20 9.99
C GLU A 67 11.42 4.65 11.35
N MET A 68 10.22 4.19 11.73
CA MET A 68 9.67 4.42 13.07
C MET A 68 10.42 3.64 14.15
N ARG A 69 10.91 2.44 13.85
CA ARG A 69 11.69 1.61 14.78
C ARG A 69 13.02 2.27 15.15
N GLU A 70 13.64 2.98 14.21
CA GLU A 70 14.91 3.70 14.44
C GLU A 70 14.79 4.79 15.50
N LEU A 71 13.60 5.37 15.67
CA LEU A 71 13.31 6.38 16.71
C LEU A 71 13.21 5.78 18.12
N LEU A 72 13.04 4.46 18.24
CA LEU A 72 12.85 3.79 19.52
C LEU A 72 14.17 3.47 20.20
N THR A 73 14.16 3.54 21.53
CA THR A 73 15.28 3.09 22.36
C THR A 73 15.47 1.57 22.25
N GLU A 74 16.65 1.08 22.60
CA GLU A 74 16.93 -0.35 22.58
C GLU A 74 15.98 -1.16 23.46
N GLU A 75 15.53 -0.59 24.57
CA GLU A 75 14.56 -1.21 25.48
C GLU A 75 13.14 -1.30 24.90
N GLN A 76 12.75 -0.35 24.05
CA GLN A 76 11.41 -0.31 23.43
C GLN A 76 11.30 -1.23 22.20
N ARG A 77 12.42 -1.45 21.49
CA ARG A 77 12.45 -2.21 20.23
C ARG A 77 11.91 -3.64 20.36
N PRO A 78 12.21 -4.44 21.40
CA PRO A 78 11.67 -5.80 21.54
C PRO A 78 10.14 -5.82 21.56
N THR A 79 9.50 -4.93 22.33
CA THR A 79 8.04 -4.85 22.38
C THR A 79 7.46 -4.38 21.04
N PHE A 80 8.12 -3.43 20.38
CA PHE A 80 7.72 -2.98 19.04
C PHE A 80 7.77 -4.12 18.01
N ASP A 81 8.89 -4.85 17.96
CA ASP A 81 9.13 -5.93 17.01
C ASP A 81 8.15 -7.10 17.22
N MET A 82 7.88 -7.45 18.47
CA MET A 82 6.87 -8.46 18.83
C MET A 82 5.47 -8.02 18.36
N ASN A 83 5.07 -6.79 18.65
CA ASN A 83 3.77 -6.26 18.21
C ASN A 83 3.65 -6.22 16.69
N ARG A 84 4.73 -5.84 15.99
CA ARG A 84 4.80 -5.85 14.53
C ARG A 84 4.64 -7.26 13.96
N ALA A 85 5.37 -8.23 14.51
CA ALA A 85 5.28 -9.62 14.08
C ALA A 85 3.87 -10.18 14.29
N ARG A 86 3.26 -9.88 15.45
CA ARG A 86 1.88 -10.26 15.76
C ARG A 86 0.89 -9.69 14.75
N LEU A 87 0.97 -8.38 14.47
CA LEU A 87 0.10 -7.73 13.49
C LEU A 87 0.25 -8.34 12.08
N ALA A 88 1.47 -8.66 11.66
CA ALA A 88 1.70 -9.32 10.38
C ALA A 88 1.02 -10.71 10.31
N SER A 89 1.08 -11.49 11.38
CA SER A 89 0.42 -12.79 11.49
C SER A 89 -1.12 -12.69 11.52
N GLU A 90 -1.66 -11.68 12.20
CA GLU A 90 -3.10 -11.40 12.23
C GLU A 90 -3.62 -10.98 10.84
N ASP A 91 -2.85 -10.19 10.11
CA ASP A 91 -3.18 -9.77 8.74
C ASP A 91 -3.13 -10.96 7.76
N GLN A 92 -2.16 -11.88 7.92
CA GLN A 92 -2.09 -13.13 7.16
C GLN A 92 -3.28 -14.05 7.45
N SER A 93 -3.63 -14.23 8.72
CA SER A 93 -4.79 -15.04 9.14
C SER A 93 -6.09 -14.47 8.57
N SER A 94 -6.24 -13.14 8.60
CA SER A 94 -7.40 -12.44 8.04
C SER A 94 -7.51 -12.60 6.52
N ARG A 95 -6.38 -12.58 5.79
CA ARG A 95 -6.37 -12.85 4.34
C ARG A 95 -6.68 -14.30 4.01
N GLN A 96 -6.17 -15.26 4.78
CA GLN A 96 -6.47 -16.69 4.59
C GLN A 96 -7.96 -16.98 4.86
N ALA A 97 -8.55 -16.40 5.91
CA ALA A 97 -9.98 -16.54 6.20
C ALA A 97 -10.87 -15.98 5.08
N ARG A 98 -10.43 -14.90 4.40
CA ARG A 98 -11.13 -14.32 3.24
C ARG A 98 -10.92 -15.11 1.95
N GLN A 99 -9.89 -15.94 1.86
CA GLN A 99 -9.63 -16.84 0.73
C GLN A 99 -10.28 -18.23 0.93
N GLY A 100 -11.42 -18.28 1.64
CA GLY A 100 -12.18 -19.51 1.88
C GLY A 100 -12.29 -20.40 0.63
N PRO A 101 -12.43 -21.73 0.81
CA PRO A 101 -12.20 -22.72 -0.23
C PRO A 101 -12.96 -22.32 -1.50
N ARG A 102 -12.19 -22.00 -2.54
CA ARG A 102 -12.73 -21.71 -3.87
C ARG A 102 -13.46 -22.98 -4.30
N ALA A 103 -14.79 -22.98 -4.18
CA ALA A 103 -15.61 -24.09 -4.61
C ALA A 103 -15.24 -24.38 -6.06
N LYS A 104 -14.62 -25.54 -6.31
CA LYS A 104 -14.46 -26.04 -7.67
C LYS A 104 -15.87 -26.19 -8.21
N GLN A 105 -16.28 -25.28 -9.10
CA GLN A 105 -17.51 -25.48 -9.87
C GLN A 105 -17.37 -26.84 -10.56
N PRO A 106 -18.30 -27.79 -10.34
CA PRO A 106 -18.29 -29.02 -11.11
C PRO A 106 -18.45 -28.62 -12.58
N ALA A 107 -17.54 -29.10 -13.42
CA ALA A 107 -17.74 -29.08 -14.85
C ALA A 107 -19.05 -29.83 -15.12
N ALA A 108 -20.06 -29.10 -15.58
CA ALA A 108 -21.25 -29.72 -16.13
C ALA A 108 -20.82 -30.44 -17.41
N ASP A 109 -20.54 -31.72 -17.28
CA ASP A 109 -20.35 -32.64 -18.39
C ASP A 109 -21.71 -33.10 -18.91
N ALA A 110 -21.72 -33.45 -20.19
CA ALA A 110 -22.69 -34.29 -20.91
C ALA A 110 -24.03 -33.70 -21.38
N GLY A 111 -24.10 -33.53 -22.71
CA GLY A 111 -25.27 -33.82 -23.55
C GLY A 111 -25.02 -33.35 -24.98
N ALA A 112 -25.14 -34.14 -26.06
CA ALA A 112 -25.37 -35.56 -26.25
C ALA A 112 -24.95 -35.89 -27.69
N ALA A 113 -24.44 -37.10 -27.92
CA ALA A 113 -24.34 -37.69 -29.24
C ALA A 113 -25.74 -38.05 -29.78
N GLY A 114 -25.94 -37.95 -31.10
CA GLY A 114 -27.11 -38.45 -31.84
C GLY A 114 -27.28 -37.68 -33.15
N ALA A 115 -26.77 -38.17 -34.28
CA ALA A 115 -27.50 -39.03 -35.21
C ALA A 115 -28.78 -38.38 -35.76
N HIS A 116 -28.68 -37.75 -36.93
CA HIS A 116 -29.46 -38.04 -38.15
C HIS A 116 -29.03 -37.12 -39.29
#